data_AF-A0A7Y3JW48-F1
#
_entry.id   AF-A0A7Y3JW48-F1
#
_cell.length_a   1.000
_cell.length_b   1.000
_cell.length_c   1.000
_cell.angle_alpha   90.00
_cell.angle_beta   90.00
_cell.angle_gamma   90.00
#
_symmetry.space_group_name_H-M   'P 1'
#
loop_
_entity.id
_entity.type
_entity.pdbx_description
1 polymer ?
#
loop_
_entity_poly.entity_id
_entity_poly.type
_entity_poly.pdbx_seq_one_letter_code
_entity_poly.pdbx_strand_id
1 'polypeptide(L)' 'MQKFTLLNGLVAPLDRANVDTDAIIPKQFLKSIKRSGFGPNAFDEWRYLDHGEPGMDN' A
#
# COMPACT_ATOMS: atom_id res chain seq x y z
N MET A 1 0.86 0.19 -21.03
CA MET A 1 1.15 1.49 -20.40
C MET A 1 0.17 2.52 -20.92
N GLN A 2 -0.41 3.34 -20.04
CA GLN A 2 -1.25 4.47 -20.46
C GLN A 2 -0.36 5.68 -20.72
N LYS A 3 -0.64 6.42 -21.80
CA LYS A 3 0.09 7.66 -22.12
C LYS A 3 -0.22 8.72 -21.06
N PHE A 4 0.81 9.29 -20.45
CA PHE A 4 0.67 10.39 -19.52
C PHE A 4 0.70 11.72 -20.29
N THR A 5 -0.35 12.54 -20.16
CA THR A 5 -0.45 13.86 -20.80
C THR A 5 -0.77 14.94 -19.78
N LEU A 6 -1.92 14.80 -19.11
CA LEU A 6 -2.38 15.70 -18.07
C LEU A 6 -3.21 14.90 -17.05
N LEU A 7 -2.92 15.08 -15.77
CA LEU A 7 -3.68 14.53 -14.66
C LEU A 7 -4.17 15.68 -13.80
N ASN A 8 -5.50 15.84 -13.70
CA ASN A 8 -6.14 16.70 -12.71
C ASN A 8 -6.84 15.77 -11.70
N GLY A 9 -6.46 15.85 -10.42
CA GLY A 9 -6.93 14.93 -9.40
C GLY A 9 -6.68 15.43 -7.99
N LEU A 10 -7.30 14.76 -7.02
CA LEU A 10 -7.13 15.07 -5.61
C LEU A 10 -5.71 14.75 -5.14
N VAL A 11 -5.13 15.65 -4.34
CA VAL A 11 -3.83 15.46 -3.71
C VAL A 11 -4.03 14.98 -2.27
N ALA A 12 -3.22 14.02 -1.83
CA ALA A 12 -3.13 13.57 -0.45
C ALA A 12 -1.73 13.91 0.11
N PRO A 13 -1.59 14.90 1.01
CA PRO A 13 -0.30 15.19 1.64
C PRO A 13 0.10 14.06 2.59
N LEU A 14 1.37 13.67 2.56
CA LEU A 14 1.96 12.68 3.47
C LEU A 14 3.18 13.31 4.13
N ASP A 15 3.01 13.78 5.37
CA ASP A 15 4.07 14.46 6.14
C ASP A 15 5.00 13.43 6.82
N ARG A 16 5.78 12.73 6.00
CA ARG A 16 6.79 11.75 6.45
C ARG A 16 8.03 11.80 5.57
N ALA A 17 9.19 11.93 6.21
CA ALA A 17 10.47 11.75 5.54
C ALA A 17 10.84 10.26 5.46
N ASN A 18 11.71 9.91 4.50
CA ASN A 18 12.30 8.57 4.38
C ASN A 18 11.26 7.44 4.26
N VAL A 19 10.21 7.65 3.46
CA VAL A 19 9.25 6.59 3.12
C VAL A 19 9.97 5.49 2.33
N ASP A 20 10.14 4.32 2.94
CA ASP A 20 10.85 3.18 2.36
C ASP A 20 9.91 2.17 1.66
N THR A 21 10.48 1.07 1.16
CA THR A 21 9.71 0.08 0.39
C THR A 21 8.72 -0.70 1.26
N ASP A 22 9.08 -1.02 2.50
CA ASP A 22 8.18 -1.75 3.40
C ASP A 22 7.04 -0.83 3.89
N ALA A 23 7.30 0.47 4.08
CA ALA A 23 6.27 1.46 4.37
C ALA A 23 5.25 1.61 3.24
N ILE A 24 5.68 1.52 1.97
CA ILE A 24 4.76 1.57 0.82
C ILE A 24 3.98 0.26 0.72
N ILE A 25 4.66 -0.87 0.83
CA ILE A 25 4.05 -2.19 0.78
C ILE A 25 4.90 -3.21 1.56
N PRO A 26 4.38 -3.74 2.68
CA PRO A 26 5.12 -4.73 3.46
C PRO A 26 5.41 -6.03 2.71
N LYS A 27 6.60 -6.60 2.93
CA LYS A 27 7.06 -7.83 2.26
C LYS A 27 6.11 -9.04 2.35
N GLN A 28 5.28 -9.15 3.39
CA GLN A 28 4.35 -10.30 3.54
C GLN A 28 3.38 -10.40 2.36
N PHE A 29 3.03 -9.28 1.74
CA PHE A 29 2.11 -9.25 0.61
C PHE A 29 2.78 -9.61 -0.71
N LEU A 30 4.12 -9.62 -0.78
CA LEU A 30 4.90 -9.88 -2.00
C LEU A 30 5.10 -11.37 -2.30
N LYS A 31 4.39 -12.26 -1.59
CA LYS A 31 4.39 -13.71 -1.85
C LYS A 31 3.51 -14.11 -3.03
N SER A 32 2.63 -13.22 -3.49
CA SER A 32 1.70 -13.50 -4.59
C SER A 32 2.41 -13.55 -5.95
N ILE A 33 2.07 -14.56 -6.76
CA ILE A 33 2.50 -14.63 -8.17
C ILE A 33 1.63 -13.76 -9.10
N LYS A 34 0.53 -13.22 -8.59
CA LYS A 34 -0.36 -12.35 -9.37
C LYS A 34 0.31 -11.00 -9.57
N ARG A 35 0.16 -10.43 -10.77
CA ARG A 35 0.74 -9.13 -11.15
C ARG A 35 -0.11 -7.92 -10.76
N SER A 36 -1.28 -8.15 -10.15
CA SER A 36 -2.26 -7.13 -9.79
C SER A 36 -2.88 -7.41 -8.42
N GLY A 37 -3.59 -6.43 -7.86
CA GLY A 37 -4.32 -6.58 -6.59
C GLY A 37 -3.56 -6.11 -5.34
N PHE A 38 -2.44 -5.41 -5.49
CA PHE A 38 -1.65 -4.90 -4.36
C PHE A 38 -2.17 -3.59 -3.75
N GLY A 39 -3.06 -2.88 -4.44
CA GLY A 39 -3.57 -1.57 -4.01
C GLY A 39 -4.20 -1.52 -2.61
N PRO A 40 -4.97 -2.53 -2.16
CA PRO A 40 -5.51 -2.57 -0.80
C PRO A 40 -4.44 -2.57 0.30
N ASN A 41 -3.25 -3.12 0.03
CA ASN A 41 -2.17 -3.30 0.99
C ASN A 41 -1.14 -2.14 0.95
N ALA A 42 -1.41 -1.10 0.17
CA ALA A 42 -0.56 0.08 0.12
C ALA A 42 -0.65 0.84 1.45
N PHE A 43 0.51 1.13 2.04
CA PHE A 43 0.65 1.79 3.34
C PHE A 43 -0.05 1.05 4.49
N ASP A 44 -0.09 -0.28 4.45
CA ASP A 44 -0.83 -1.15 5.38
C ASP A 44 -0.62 -0.76 6.85
N GLU A 45 0.64 -0.67 7.29
CA GLU A 45 1.05 -0.32 8.66
C GLU A 45 0.58 1.07 9.11
N TRP A 46 0.33 1.98 8.18
CA TRP A 46 -0.13 3.35 8.48
C TRP A 46 -1.63 3.53 8.26
N ARG A 47 -2.23 2.67 7.45
CA ARG A 47 -3.60 2.79 6.97
C ARG A 47 -4.57 1.99 7.83
N TYR A 48 -4.17 0.84 8.33
CA TYR A 48 -5.01 -0.06 9.11
C TYR A 48 -4.50 -0.17 10.55
N LEU A 49 -5.44 -0.45 11.46
CA LEU A 49 -5.12 -0.83 12.83
C LEU A 49 -5.08 -2.36 12.87
N ASP A 50 -4.09 -2.92 13.57
CA ASP A 50 -4.07 -4.35 13.89
C ASP A 50 -5.23 -4.66 14.83
N HIS A 51 -6.38 -5.02 14.28
CA HIS A 51 -7.47 -5.64 15.03
C HIS A 51 -7.05 -7.08 15.30
N GLY A 52 -6.27 -7.27 16.37
CA GLY A 52 -5.84 -8.58 16.83
C GLY A 52 -7.00 -9.39 17.38
N GLU A 53 -7.70 -10.12 16.51
CA GLU A 53 -8.55 -11.24 16.94
C GLU A 53 -7.80 -12.56 16.71
N PRO A 54 -7.83 -13.50 17.67
CA PRO A 54 -7.22 -14.81 17.50
C PRO A 54 -7.73 -15.50 16.23
N GLY A 55 -6.84 -15.75 15.26
CA GLY A 55 -7.15 -16.46 14.02
C GLY A 55 -7.28 -15.59 12.76
N MET A 56 -7.01 -14.29 12.84
CA MET A 56 -6.98 -13.39 11.67
C MET A 56 -5.56 -13.15 11.15
N ASP A 57 -4.89 -14.22 10.69
CA ASP A 57 -3.68 -14.08 9.88
C ASP A 57 -4.09 -14.07 8.39
N ASN A 58 -3.78 -12.99 7.67
CA ASN A 58 -3.92 -12.92 6.20
C ASN A 58 -2.71 -13.54 5.48
#